data_AF-A0A963MHE7-F1
#
_entry.id   AF-A0A963MHE7-F1
#
_cell.length_a   1.000
_cell.length_b   1.000
_cell.length_c   1.000
_cell.angle_alpha   90.00
_cell.angle_beta   90.00
_cell.angle_gamma   90.00
#
_symmetry.space_group_name_H-M   'P 1'
#
loop_
_entity.id
_entity.type
_entity.pdbx_description
1 polymer ?
#
loop_
_entity_poly.entity_id
_entity_poly.type
_entity_poly.pdbx_seq_one_letter_code
_entity_poly.pdbx_strand_id
1 'polypeptide(L)' 'NKWGQTHDIKNLFVSDGSQFTSSGAANPTLTIVALAIRQAEYIAGAMKRREL' A
#
# COMPACT_ATOMS: atom_id res chain seq x y z
N ASN A 1 1.08 7.14 4.02
CA ASN A 1 1.70 6.53 5.23
C ASN A 1 2.40 5.21 4.82
N LYS A 2 2.87 4.35 5.75
CA LYS A 2 3.58 3.12 5.37
C LYS A 2 2.72 2.02 4.73
N TRP A 3 1.39 2.17 4.62
CA TRP A 3 0.46 1.13 4.15
C TRP A 3 -0.27 1.52 2.86
N GLY A 4 0.12 2.60 2.19
CA GLY A 4 -0.60 3.10 1.02
C GLY A 4 -2.05 3.53 1.28
N GLN A 5 -2.40 3.79 2.54
CA GLN A 5 -3.70 4.34 2.91
C GLN A 5 -3.70 5.85 2.66
N THR A 6 -4.83 6.38 2.21
CA THR A 6 -5.00 7.84 2.04
C THR A 6 -5.00 8.55 3.38
N HIS A 7 -4.71 9.85 3.35
CA HIS A 7 -4.66 10.67 4.56
C HIS A 7 -6.04 11.06 5.06
N ASP A 8 -7.01 11.23 4.16
CA ASP A 8 -8.35 11.74 4.48
C ASP A 8 -9.41 10.64 4.65
N ILE A 9 -9.25 9.50 3.95
CA ILE A 9 -10.26 8.44 3.89
C ILE A 9 -9.67 7.13 4.43
N LYS A 10 -10.16 6.71 5.60
CA LYS A 10 -9.60 5.56 6.34
C LYS A 10 -9.68 4.23 5.60
N ASN A 11 -10.72 4.01 4.79
CA ASN A 11 -10.93 2.76 4.05
C ASN A 11 -10.51 2.85 2.58
N LEU A 12 -9.76 3.88 2.18
CA LEU A 12 -9.24 4.05 0.83
C LEU A 12 -7.73 3.86 0.78
N PHE A 13 -7.29 3.09 -0.22
CA PHE A 13 -5.92 2.62 -0.38
C PHE A 13 -5.48 2.75 -1.84
N VAL A 14 -4.20 3.09 -2.05
CA VAL A 14 -3.53 3.19 -3.35
C VAL A 14 -2.39 2.16 -3.38
N SER A 15 -2.32 1.37 -4.46
CA SER A 15 -1.39 0.24 -4.61
C SER A 15 -0.73 0.23 -5.98
N ASP A 16 0.09 1.23 -6.26
CA ASP A 16 0.83 1.37 -7.52
C ASP A 16 2.18 2.11 -7.31
N GLY A 17 2.83 2.51 -8.41
CA GLY A 17 4.09 3.25 -8.38
C GLY A 17 4.01 4.68 -7.83
N SER A 18 2.81 5.27 -7.68
CA SER A 18 2.64 6.59 -7.06
C SER A 18 3.07 6.62 -5.59
N GLN A 19 3.22 5.45 -4.97
CA GLN A 19 3.72 5.29 -3.61
C GLN A 19 5.22 5.57 -3.47
N PHE A 20 5.97 5.66 -4.57
CA PHE A 20 7.40 5.96 -4.53
C PHE A 20 7.63 7.47 -4.39
N THR A 21 8.38 7.86 -3.35
CA THR A 21 8.79 9.26 -3.13
C THR A 21 10.02 9.66 -3.95
N SER A 22 10.66 8.69 -4.61
CA SER A 22 11.87 8.88 -5.40
C SER A 22 11.86 7.97 -6.62
N SER A 23 12.48 8.43 -7.70
CA SER A 23 12.75 7.58 -8.86
C SER A 23 13.85 6.56 -8.53
N GLY A 24 13.80 5.39 -9.17
CA GLY A 24 14.81 4.34 -9.07
C GLY A 24 15.40 4.00 -10.43
N ALA A 25 16.61 3.44 -10.44
CA ALA A 25 17.29 3.04 -11.69
C ALA A 25 16.84 1.67 -12.22
N ALA A 26 16.33 0.79 -11.33
CA ALA A 26 15.88 -0.55 -11.68
C ALA A 26 14.37 -0.59 -12.01
N ASN A 27 13.93 -1.65 -12.68
CA ASN A 27 12.52 -1.87 -12.96
C ASN A 27 11.71 -2.03 -11.65
N PRO A 28 10.67 -1.21 -11.40
CA PRO A 28 9.98 -1.19 -10.11
C PRO A 28 8.88 -2.26 -9.96
N THR A 29 8.62 -3.09 -10.98
CA THR A 29 7.45 -3.98 -11.01
C THR A 29 7.38 -4.89 -9.79
N LEU A 30 8.48 -5.57 -9.43
CA LEU A 30 8.51 -6.45 -8.27
C LEU A 30 8.39 -5.68 -6.95
N THR A 31 8.89 -4.46 -6.87
CA THR A 31 8.71 -3.59 -5.70
C THR A 31 7.23 -3.21 -5.53
N ILE A 32 6.53 -2.87 -6.61
CA ILE A 32 5.09 -2.57 -6.58
C ILE A 32 4.31 -3.81 -6.09
N VAL A 33 4.60 -4.99 -6.65
CA VAL A 33 3.94 -6.25 -6.23
C VAL A 33 4.21 -6.56 -4.76
N ALA A 34 5.46 -6.42 -4.30
CA ALA A 34 5.81 -6.65 -2.90
C ALA A 34 5.07 -5.69 -1.94
N LEU A 35 4.94 -4.41 -2.32
CA LEU A 35 4.18 -3.44 -1.54
C LEU A 35 2.68 -3.76 -1.53
N ALA A 36 2.11 -4.19 -2.66
CA ALA A 36 0.72 -4.58 -2.77
C ALA A 36 0.38 -5.78 -1.86
N ILE A 37 1.24 -6.81 -1.84
CA ILE A 37 1.07 -7.98 -0.95
C ILE A 37 1.10 -7.55 0.52
N ARG A 38 2.11 -6.75 0.91
CA ARG A 38 2.24 -6.23 2.27
C ARG A 38 1.03 -5.38 2.70
N GLN A 39 0.47 -4.62 1.77
CA GLN A 39 -0.72 -3.81 2.00
C GLN A 39 -1.98 -4.68 2.15
N ALA A 40 -2.12 -5.74 1.34
CA ALA A 40 -3.22 -6.68 1.44
C ALA A 40 -3.26 -7.39 2.81
N GLU A 41 -2.09 -7.78 3.34
CA GLU A 41 -2.00 -8.35 4.69
C GLU A 41 -2.46 -7.38 5.77
N TYR A 42 -2.08 -6.11 5.66
CA TYR A 42 -2.52 -5.06 6.58
C TYR A 42 -4.04 -4.85 6.52
N ILE A 43 -4.61 -4.74 5.32
CA ILE A 43 -6.05 -4.58 5.09
C ILE A 43 -6.80 -5.78 5.66
N ALA A 44 -6.37 -7.01 5.35
CA ALA A 44 -7.00 -8.23 5.86
C ALA A 44 -6.98 -8.29 7.40
N GLY A 45 -5.87 -7.89 8.02
CA GLY A 45 -5.78 -7.78 9.48
C GLY A 45 -6.73 -6.73 10.05
N ALA A 46 -6.79 -5.55 9.45
CA ALA A 46 -7.65 -4.46 9.90
C ALA A 46 -9.15 -4.78 9.72
N MET A 47 -9.53 -5.47 8.64
CA MET A 47 -10.90 -5.97 8.43
C MET A 47 -11.31 -6.98 9.51
N LYS A 48 -10.43 -7.93 9.86
CA LYS A 48 -10.68 -8.89 10.95
C LYS A 48 -10.92 -8.21 12.29
N ARG A 49 -10.20 -7.11 12.56
CA ARG A 49 -10.36 -6.30 13.78
C ARG A 49 -11.50 -5.29 13.72
N ARG A 50 -12.17 -5.15 12.57
CA ARG A 50 -13.22 -4.13 12.31
C ARG A 50 -12.72 -2.69 12.51
N GLU A 51 -11.51 -2.42 12.04
CA GLU A 51 -10.84 -1.12 12.11
C GLU A 51 -10.93 -0.31 10.81
N LEU A 52 -11.66 -0.81 9.81
CA LEU A 52 -11.90 -0.20 8.49
C LEU A 52 -13.38 0.05 8.26
#